data_AF-A0A835HBB1-F1
#
_entry.id   AF-A0A835HBB1-F1
#
_cell.length_a   1.000
_cell.length_b   1.000
_cell.length_c   1.000
_cell.angle_alpha   90.00
_cell.angle_beta   90.00
_cell.angle_gamma   90.00
#
_symmetry.space_group_name_H-M   'P 1'
#
loop_
_entity.id
_entity.type
_entity.pdbx_description
1 polymer ?
#
loop_
_entity_poly.entity_id
_entity_poly.type
_entity_poly.pdbx_seq_one_letter_code
_entity_poly.pdbx_strand_id
1 'polypeptide(L)'
;MYFSGESSRKRVDLGGRSSKERDRDKLVQQTKLERERREKLRIQKASALVIQKCFRGRKAVQAERSKIREEFYLTFGNRCQKVDRDCFDADSKFFRQLLFFFDARNSGDFFILVETCRLLLQFVRVNGDLFFLRTKDCSEHSIMDNSVKQLAYACLQAVHQNRNQLKDQLLMSSEFAGFPAVCLLETVVILTNPNRPRACKTIRYLSQRRVHAMLRDIVCLGMFASQGWFDHYTHQLAVHLRGDANFLPADLSRDFPGYACLLGNILEVAGAALSRPKCSIHMAIDFAAVSAYMLDALPPLKSFNRGSKESEDEMAIDEEYIVELPAMDADLEQQITDAINSDLLAKLVNVVGDSLLNGSHGGELHNEDVSGVGAICAFLHTTFNTLPVERIMPGLALQNHACSYALEVYEAVP
;
A
#
# COMPACT_ATOMS: atom_id res chain seq x y z
N MET A 1 -62.08 -91.50 -3.15
CA MET A 1 -60.85 -91.36 -3.97
C MET A 1 -60.00 -90.28 -3.34
N TYR A 2 -58.81 -90.65 -2.87
CA TYR A 2 -57.83 -89.73 -2.27
C TYR A 2 -57.09 -89.01 -3.40
N PHE A 3 -57.16 -87.68 -3.46
CA PHE A 3 -56.34 -86.87 -4.36
C PHE A 3 -55.28 -86.13 -3.53
N SER A 4 -54.04 -86.58 -3.66
CA SER A 4 -52.85 -85.99 -3.06
C SER A 4 -52.64 -84.57 -3.57
N GLY A 5 -52.45 -83.63 -2.65
CA GLY A 5 -52.17 -82.23 -2.97
C GLY A 5 -50.70 -82.01 -3.33
N GLU A 6 -50.46 -81.54 -4.55
CA GLU A 6 -49.22 -80.84 -4.92
C GLU A 6 -49.52 -79.35 -5.09
N SER A 7 -48.99 -78.53 -4.19
CA SER A 7 -49.13 -77.07 -4.23
C SER A 7 -48.01 -76.42 -5.03
N SER A 8 -48.01 -76.58 -6.36
CA SER A 8 -47.12 -75.80 -7.23
C SER A 8 -47.73 -74.43 -7.54
N ARG A 9 -47.61 -73.48 -6.60
CA ARG A 9 -47.92 -72.06 -6.88
C ARG A 9 -46.89 -71.50 -7.86
N LYS A 10 -47.20 -71.48 -9.15
CA LYS A 10 -46.54 -70.58 -10.11
C LYS A 10 -46.94 -69.15 -9.78
N ARG A 11 -46.01 -68.35 -9.24
CA ARG A 11 -46.16 -66.89 -9.16
C ARG A 11 -46.26 -66.35 -10.59
N VAL A 12 -47.39 -65.73 -10.90
CA VAL A 12 -47.54 -64.91 -12.11
C VAL A 12 -46.84 -63.59 -11.82
N ASP A 13 -45.71 -63.33 -12.50
CA ASP A 13 -45.07 -62.03 -12.46
C ASP A 13 -45.97 -61.02 -13.16
N LEU A 14 -46.61 -60.14 -12.38
CA LEU A 14 -47.26 -58.91 -12.85
C LEU A 14 -46.21 -57.83 -13.23
N GLY A 15 -45.04 -58.27 -13.69
CA GLY A 15 -43.85 -57.46 -13.95
C GLY A 15 -43.95 -56.61 -15.21
N GLY A 16 -44.99 -55.80 -15.33
CA GLY A 16 -45.09 -54.75 -16.34
C GLY A 16 -44.21 -53.55 -15.99
N ARG A 17 -42.88 -53.71 -15.98
CA ARG A 17 -41.95 -52.57 -15.98
C ARG A 17 -41.96 -51.93 -17.37
N SER A 18 -42.95 -51.06 -17.57
CA SER A 18 -43.19 -50.28 -18.78
C SER A 18 -41.96 -49.44 -19.17
N SER A 19 -41.51 -49.55 -20.43
CA SER A 19 -40.44 -48.71 -21.00
C SER A 19 -40.72 -47.19 -20.88
N LYS A 20 -41.98 -46.81 -20.63
CA LYS A 20 -42.43 -45.42 -20.47
C LYS A 20 -41.79 -44.69 -19.28
N GLU A 21 -41.32 -45.38 -18.24
CA GLU A 21 -40.67 -44.73 -17.09
C GLU A 21 -39.25 -44.26 -17.43
N ARG A 22 -38.47 -45.08 -18.15
CA ARG A 22 -37.15 -44.69 -18.69
C ARG A 22 -37.25 -43.56 -19.70
N ASP A 23 -38.33 -43.50 -20.49
CA ASP A 23 -38.55 -42.41 -21.46
C ASP A 23 -39.03 -41.11 -20.79
N ARG A 24 -39.80 -41.21 -19.70
CA ARG A 24 -40.18 -40.04 -18.88
C ARG A 24 -38.97 -39.39 -18.23
N ASP A 25 -38.06 -40.17 -17.65
CA ASP A 25 -36.86 -39.64 -17.01
C ASP A 25 -35.92 -38.97 -18.02
N LYS A 26 -35.76 -39.56 -19.20
CA LYS A 26 -35.01 -38.95 -20.30
C LYS A 26 -35.64 -37.62 -20.75
N LEU A 27 -36.96 -37.55 -20.85
CA LEU A 27 -37.67 -36.33 -21.25
C LEU A 27 -37.57 -35.21 -20.19
N VAL A 28 -37.60 -35.59 -18.91
CA VAL A 28 -37.37 -34.65 -17.80
C VAL A 28 -35.94 -34.12 -17.83
N GLN A 29 -34.93 -34.97 -18.07
CA GLN A 29 -33.53 -34.55 -18.18
C GLN A 29 -33.30 -33.62 -19.38
N GLN A 30 -33.87 -33.94 -20.55
CA GLN A 30 -33.81 -33.06 -21.73
C GLN A 30 -34.47 -31.70 -21.47
N THR A 31 -35.61 -31.68 -20.78
CA THR A 31 -36.29 -30.43 -20.42
C THR A 31 -35.47 -29.60 -19.44
N LYS A 32 -34.79 -30.23 -18.47
CA LYS A 32 -33.86 -29.54 -17.56
C LYS A 32 -32.68 -28.93 -18.30
N LEU A 33 -32.01 -29.71 -19.16
CA LEU A 33 -30.88 -29.23 -19.96
C LEU A 33 -31.28 -28.08 -20.90
N GLU A 34 -32.46 -28.15 -21.50
CA GLU A 34 -32.98 -27.07 -22.36
C GLU A 34 -33.30 -25.80 -21.55
N ARG A 35 -33.84 -25.93 -20.33
CA ARG A 35 -34.04 -24.79 -19.42
C ARG A 35 -32.72 -24.15 -19.02
N GLU A 36 -31.73 -24.94 -18.64
CA GLU A 36 -30.38 -24.45 -18.31
C GLU A 36 -29.72 -23.75 -19.50
N ARG A 37 -29.87 -24.27 -20.73
CA ARG A 37 -29.38 -23.59 -21.94
C ARG A 37 -30.04 -22.24 -22.16
N ARG A 38 -31.37 -22.17 -22.01
CA ARG A 38 -32.11 -20.90 -22.14
C ARG A 38 -31.73 -19.90 -21.06
N GLU A 39 -31.52 -20.37 -19.84
CA GLU A 39 -31.06 -19.54 -18.72
C GLU A 39 -29.65 -19.01 -18.95
N LYS A 40 -28.70 -19.86 -19.33
CA LYS A 40 -27.34 -19.45 -19.72
C LYS A 40 -27.37 -18.42 -20.83
N LEU A 41 -28.18 -18.64 -21.88
CA LEU A 41 -28.33 -17.70 -22.98
C LEU A 41 -28.95 -16.36 -22.53
N ARG A 42 -29.91 -16.38 -21.61
CA ARG A 42 -30.51 -15.16 -21.04
C ARG A 42 -29.49 -14.37 -20.23
N ILE A 43 -28.71 -15.04 -19.38
CA ILE A 43 -27.64 -14.42 -18.59
C ILE A 43 -26.60 -13.80 -19.54
N GLN A 44 -26.14 -14.54 -20.55
CA GLN A 44 -25.20 -14.03 -21.54
C GLN A 44 -25.73 -12.79 -22.27
N LYS A 45 -27.00 -12.83 -22.73
CA LYS A 45 -27.63 -11.68 -23.40
C LYS A 45 -27.77 -10.48 -22.46
N ALA A 46 -28.16 -10.70 -21.20
CA ALA A 46 -28.26 -9.64 -20.21
C ALA A 46 -26.88 -9.02 -19.90
N SER A 47 -25.85 -9.84 -19.68
CA SER A 47 -24.48 -9.38 -19.48
C SER A 47 -23.95 -8.61 -20.69
N ALA A 48 -24.20 -9.10 -21.91
CA ALA A 48 -23.82 -8.41 -23.14
C ALA A 48 -24.46 -7.03 -23.26
N LEU A 49 -25.73 -6.88 -22.90
CA LEU A 49 -26.40 -5.58 -22.87
C LEU A 49 -25.79 -4.63 -21.85
N VAL A 50 -25.42 -5.11 -20.65
CA VAL A 50 -24.74 -4.29 -19.63
C VAL A 50 -23.38 -3.82 -20.13
N ILE A 51 -22.59 -4.71 -20.72
CA ILE A 51 -21.27 -4.39 -21.29
C ILE A 51 -21.42 -3.36 -22.41
N GLN A 52 -22.37 -3.55 -23.33
CA GLN A 52 -22.62 -2.63 -24.43
C GLN A 52 -23.07 -1.24 -23.95
N LYS A 53 -23.96 -1.17 -22.95
CA LYS A 53 -24.37 0.12 -22.35
C LYS A 53 -23.18 0.83 -21.70
N CYS A 54 -22.36 0.11 -20.94
CA CYS A 54 -21.15 0.65 -20.32
C CYS A 54 -20.16 1.16 -21.39
N PHE A 55 -19.94 0.38 -22.46
CA PHE A 55 -19.05 0.76 -23.56
C PHE A 55 -19.54 2.02 -24.28
N ARG A 56 -20.83 2.09 -24.61
CA ARG A 56 -21.44 3.29 -25.23
C ARG A 56 -21.30 4.51 -24.32
N GLY A 57 -21.54 4.36 -23.02
CA GLY A 57 -21.35 5.42 -22.03
C GLY A 57 -19.90 5.91 -21.96
N ARG A 58 -18.92 4.99 -21.88
CA ARG A 58 -17.50 5.33 -21.89
C ARG A 58 -17.09 6.06 -23.17
N LYS A 59 -17.58 5.63 -24.33
CA LYS A 59 -17.31 6.28 -25.61
C LYS A 59 -17.87 7.71 -25.66
N ALA A 60 -19.08 7.92 -25.14
CA ALA A 60 -19.69 9.25 -25.06
C ALA A 60 -18.88 10.19 -24.13
N VAL A 61 -18.51 9.71 -22.94
CA VAL A 61 -17.67 10.48 -22.00
C VAL A 61 -16.32 10.83 -22.62
N GLN A 62 -15.69 9.90 -23.35
CA GLN A 62 -14.41 10.15 -24.01
C GLN A 62 -14.52 11.22 -25.12
N ALA A 63 -15.64 11.24 -25.86
CA ALA A 63 -15.90 12.27 -26.85
C ALA A 63 -16.05 13.64 -26.19
N GLU A 64 -16.80 13.74 -25.09
CA GLU A 64 -16.94 15.00 -24.33
C GLU A 64 -15.63 15.47 -23.71
N ARG A 65 -14.81 14.55 -23.17
CA ARG A 65 -13.46 14.89 -22.68
C ARG A 65 -12.59 15.50 -23.77
N SER A 66 -12.70 15.01 -25.00
CA SER A 66 -11.92 15.53 -26.12
C SER A 66 -12.37 16.94 -26.49
N LYS A 67 -13.69 17.19 -26.56
CA LYS A 67 -14.24 18.54 -26.78
C LYS A 67 -13.82 19.54 -25.70
N ILE A 68 -13.93 19.14 -24.43
CA ILE A 68 -13.54 20.00 -23.30
C ILE A 68 -12.04 20.28 -23.30
N ARG A 69 -11.21 19.31 -23.70
CA ARG A 69 -9.77 19.51 -23.88
C ARG A 69 -9.47 20.56 -24.96
N GLU A 70 -10.17 20.53 -26.09
CA GLU A 70 -10.04 21.54 -27.14
C GLU A 70 -10.48 22.93 -26.66
N GLU A 71 -11.62 23.04 -25.97
CA GLU A 71 -12.10 24.28 -25.36
C GLU A 71 -11.08 24.85 -24.36
N PHE A 72 -10.49 23.96 -23.54
CA PHE A 72 -9.44 24.32 -22.59
C PHE A 72 -8.20 24.88 -23.31
N TYR A 73 -7.77 24.28 -24.43
CA TYR A 73 -6.63 24.79 -25.20
C TYR A 73 -6.88 26.16 -25.80
N LEU A 74 -8.09 26.43 -26.27
CA LEU A 74 -8.46 27.75 -26.79
C LEU A 74 -8.44 28.81 -25.68
N THR A 75 -8.97 28.45 -24.51
CA THR A 75 -9.18 29.37 -23.38
C THR A 75 -7.89 29.63 -22.59
N PHE A 76 -7.20 28.58 -22.16
CA PHE A 76 -6.07 28.64 -21.22
C PHE A 76 -4.70 28.36 -21.87
N GLY A 77 -4.71 27.85 -23.12
CA GLY A 77 -3.52 27.43 -23.83
C GLY A 77 -3.11 25.99 -23.53
N ASN A 78 -2.35 25.39 -24.45
CA ASN A 78 -1.86 24.01 -24.32
C ASN A 78 -0.70 23.83 -23.34
N ARG A 79 -0.15 24.93 -22.81
CA ARG A 79 0.86 24.95 -21.74
C ARG A 79 0.54 26.02 -20.69
N CYS A 80 -0.75 26.23 -20.41
CA CYS A 80 -1.20 27.21 -19.41
C CYS A 80 -0.68 28.66 -19.62
N GLN A 81 -0.36 29.05 -20.86
CA GLN A 81 0.24 30.36 -21.17
C GLN A 81 -0.70 31.54 -20.88
N LYS A 82 -2.01 31.29 -20.86
CA LYS A 82 -3.06 32.30 -20.63
C LYS A 82 -3.66 32.17 -19.22
N VAL A 83 -3.02 31.44 -18.32
CA VAL A 83 -3.50 31.21 -16.96
C VAL A 83 -2.95 32.29 -16.05
N ASP A 84 -3.86 33.00 -15.38
CA ASP A 84 -3.56 33.97 -14.35
C ASP A 84 -3.90 33.42 -12.95
N ARG A 85 -3.78 34.27 -11.93
CA ARG A 85 -4.12 33.91 -10.55
C ARG A 85 -5.63 33.64 -10.39
N ASP A 86 -6.46 34.43 -11.07
CA ASP A 86 -7.92 34.40 -10.96
C ASP A 86 -8.49 33.09 -11.52
N CYS A 87 -7.75 32.43 -12.43
CA CYS A 87 -8.06 31.07 -12.87
C CYS A 87 -8.07 30.03 -11.74
N PHE A 88 -7.47 30.30 -10.57
CA PHE A 88 -7.45 29.40 -9.41
C PHE A 88 -8.59 29.66 -8.42
N ASP A 89 -9.48 30.60 -8.69
CA ASP A 89 -10.63 30.91 -7.85
C ASP A 89 -11.78 29.92 -8.02
N ALA A 90 -12.71 29.91 -7.05
CA ALA A 90 -13.81 28.96 -6.98
C ALA A 90 -14.74 29.00 -8.22
N ASP A 91 -14.91 30.18 -8.80
CA ASP A 91 -15.81 30.39 -9.94
C ASP A 91 -15.17 30.01 -11.28
N SER A 92 -13.85 29.83 -11.31
CA SER A 92 -13.13 29.46 -12.51
C SER A 92 -13.55 28.08 -13.04
N LYS A 93 -13.53 27.95 -14.37
CA LYS A 93 -13.72 26.66 -15.06
C LYS A 93 -12.43 25.85 -15.16
N PHE A 94 -11.30 26.46 -14.86
CA PHE A 94 -9.96 25.90 -15.11
C PHE A 94 -9.78 24.52 -14.49
N PHE A 95 -9.86 24.41 -13.15
CA PHE A 95 -9.73 23.11 -12.48
C PHE A 95 -10.80 22.11 -12.87
N ARG A 96 -12.05 22.57 -13.05
CA ARG A 96 -13.17 21.70 -13.44
C ARG A 96 -12.93 21.05 -14.79
N GLN A 97 -12.46 21.82 -15.77
CA GLN A 97 -12.14 21.30 -17.10
C GLN A 97 -10.89 20.42 -17.05
N LEU A 98 -9.80 20.90 -16.45
CA LEU A 98 -8.54 20.15 -16.33
C LEU A 98 -8.77 18.77 -15.69
N LEU A 99 -9.36 18.72 -14.50
CA LEU A 99 -9.60 17.49 -13.77
C LEU A 99 -10.62 16.57 -14.46
N PHE A 100 -11.49 17.11 -15.32
CA PHE A 100 -12.46 16.31 -16.05
C PHE A 100 -11.83 15.51 -17.21
N PHE A 101 -10.97 16.15 -18.01
CA PHE A 101 -10.33 15.51 -19.16
C PHE A 101 -9.00 14.83 -18.85
N PHE A 102 -8.36 15.18 -17.73
CA PHE A 102 -7.01 14.72 -17.38
C PHE A 102 -6.86 13.19 -17.45
N ASP A 103 -5.83 12.77 -18.18
CA ASP A 103 -5.35 11.39 -18.22
C ASP A 103 -3.83 11.38 -18.00
N ALA A 104 -3.38 10.78 -16.91
CA ALA A 104 -1.96 10.68 -16.55
C ALA A 104 -1.11 9.89 -17.59
N ARG A 105 -1.74 9.11 -18.48
CA ARG A 105 -1.08 8.41 -19.59
C ARG A 105 -0.87 9.30 -20.81
N ASN A 106 -1.61 10.40 -20.91
CA ASN A 106 -1.47 11.35 -21.99
C ASN A 106 -0.34 12.33 -21.63
N SER A 107 0.71 12.36 -22.45
CA SER A 107 1.87 13.23 -22.22
C SER A 107 1.50 14.71 -22.22
N GLY A 108 0.56 15.14 -23.06
CA GLY A 108 0.09 16.51 -23.10
C GLY A 108 -0.62 16.90 -21.80
N ASP A 109 -1.56 16.08 -21.35
CA ASP A 109 -2.30 16.30 -20.10
C ASP A 109 -1.34 16.28 -18.90
N PHE A 110 -0.32 15.41 -18.90
CA PHE A 110 0.74 15.39 -17.90
C PHE A 110 1.50 16.72 -17.82
N PHE A 111 1.95 17.27 -18.95
CA PHE A 111 2.66 18.56 -18.95
C PHE A 111 1.77 19.73 -18.53
N ILE A 112 0.48 19.71 -18.87
CA ILE A 112 -0.48 20.72 -18.42
C ILE A 112 -0.63 20.67 -16.90
N LEU A 113 -0.71 19.47 -16.31
CA LEU A 113 -0.76 19.32 -14.86
C LEU A 113 0.53 19.84 -14.19
N VAL A 114 1.70 19.49 -14.73
CA VAL A 114 2.99 19.97 -14.23
C VAL A 114 3.07 21.50 -14.28
N GLU A 115 2.67 22.11 -15.39
CA GLU A 115 2.67 23.57 -15.52
C GLU A 115 1.67 24.23 -14.58
N THR A 116 0.50 23.62 -14.40
CA THR A 116 -0.51 24.06 -13.42
C THR A 116 0.06 24.06 -12.01
N CYS A 117 0.73 22.97 -11.62
CA CYS A 117 1.42 22.86 -10.34
C CYS A 117 2.54 23.90 -10.21
N ARG A 118 3.32 24.13 -11.26
CA ARG A 118 4.40 25.14 -11.27
C ARG A 118 3.87 26.54 -11.03
N LEU A 119 2.82 26.95 -11.74
CA LEU A 119 2.16 28.24 -11.55
C LEU A 119 1.59 28.37 -10.13
N LEU A 120 0.94 27.32 -9.63
CA LEU A 120 0.41 27.28 -8.27
C LEU A 120 1.51 27.46 -7.21
N LEU A 121 2.62 26.73 -7.34
CA LEU A 121 3.78 26.87 -6.44
C LEU A 121 4.38 28.28 -6.52
N GLN A 122 4.51 28.84 -7.72
CA GLN A 122 5.00 30.20 -7.92
C GLN A 122 4.10 31.23 -7.21
N PHE A 123 2.78 31.11 -7.35
CA PHE A 123 1.86 32.04 -6.69
C PHE A 123 1.90 31.94 -5.17
N VAL A 124 2.01 30.71 -4.63
CA VAL A 124 2.16 30.49 -3.18
C VAL A 124 3.46 31.11 -2.66
N ARG A 125 4.57 31.00 -3.42
CA ARG A 125 5.87 31.57 -3.04
C ARG A 125 5.93 33.10 -3.12
N VAL A 126 5.32 33.70 -4.14
CA VAL A 126 5.45 35.16 -4.42
C VAL A 126 4.47 36.00 -3.61
N ASN A 127 3.21 35.58 -3.49
CA ASN A 127 2.13 36.40 -2.92
C ASN A 127 1.56 35.86 -1.60
N GLY A 128 2.15 34.79 -1.06
CA GLY A 128 1.60 34.02 0.06
C GLY A 128 0.47 33.08 -0.37
N ASP A 129 -0.28 32.56 0.59
CA ASP A 129 -1.30 31.54 0.33
C ASP A 129 -2.41 31.99 -0.63
N LEU A 130 -2.70 31.14 -1.61
CA LEU A 130 -3.82 31.32 -2.54
C LEU A 130 -5.14 31.36 -1.78
N PHE A 131 -6.10 32.17 -2.25
CA PHE A 131 -7.40 32.37 -1.59
C PHE A 131 -8.08 31.02 -1.29
N PHE A 132 -8.06 30.10 -2.24
CA PHE A 132 -8.63 28.77 -2.06
C PHE A 132 -7.93 27.90 -1.00
N LEU A 133 -6.71 28.21 -0.61
CA LEU A 133 -6.00 27.51 0.46
C LEU A 133 -6.24 28.13 1.85
N ARG A 134 -6.77 29.37 1.91
CA ARG A 134 -6.95 30.15 3.16
C ARG A 134 -8.40 30.15 3.68
N THR A 135 -9.39 30.03 2.81
CA THR A 135 -10.81 30.10 3.21
C THR A 135 -11.20 28.93 4.12
N LYS A 136 -11.69 29.24 5.33
CA LYS A 136 -12.37 28.27 6.20
C LYS A 136 -13.71 27.86 5.58
N ASP A 137 -14.14 26.64 5.90
CA ASP A 137 -15.33 25.98 5.37
C ASP A 137 -16.58 26.89 5.36
N CYS A 138 -16.93 27.42 4.18
CA CYS A 138 -18.25 27.94 3.87
C CYS A 138 -18.94 26.96 2.90
N SER A 139 -20.23 26.71 3.09
CA SER A 139 -21.06 25.76 2.34
C SER A 139 -20.99 25.91 0.81
N GLU A 140 -20.64 27.10 0.31
CA GLU A 140 -20.47 27.40 -1.11
C GLU A 140 -19.19 26.81 -1.74
N HIS A 141 -18.25 26.31 -0.95
CA HIS A 141 -16.91 25.93 -1.43
C HIS A 141 -16.70 24.41 -1.65
N SER A 142 -17.78 23.61 -1.67
CA SER A 142 -17.71 22.14 -1.87
C SER A 142 -17.04 21.72 -3.19
N ILE A 143 -17.16 22.55 -4.23
CA ILE A 143 -16.54 22.34 -5.54
C ILE A 143 -15.01 22.49 -5.43
N MET A 144 -14.54 23.49 -4.68
CA MET A 144 -13.11 23.70 -4.45
C MET A 144 -12.51 22.60 -3.58
N ASP A 145 -13.22 22.17 -2.54
CA ASP A 145 -12.83 21.01 -1.73
C ASP A 145 -12.62 19.75 -2.59
N ASN A 146 -13.54 19.48 -3.52
CA ASN A 146 -13.40 18.35 -4.44
C ASN A 146 -12.25 18.55 -5.44
N SER A 147 -12.06 19.77 -5.92
CA SER A 147 -10.98 20.09 -6.86
C SER A 147 -9.60 19.92 -6.23
N VAL A 148 -9.41 20.36 -4.98
CA VAL A 148 -8.16 20.16 -4.22
C VAL A 148 -7.86 18.67 -4.01
N LYS A 149 -8.87 17.89 -3.62
CA LYS A 149 -8.75 16.42 -3.45
C LYS A 149 -8.34 15.73 -4.74
N GLN A 150 -9.02 16.06 -5.84
CA GLN A 150 -8.77 15.52 -7.17
C GLN A 150 -7.39 15.95 -7.69
N LEU A 151 -6.96 17.19 -7.43
CA LEU A 151 -5.65 17.69 -7.82
C LEU A 151 -4.52 16.92 -7.12
N ALA A 152 -4.61 16.76 -5.79
CA ALA A 152 -3.63 15.97 -5.03
C ALA A 152 -3.55 14.52 -5.54
N TYR A 153 -4.70 13.91 -5.83
CA TYR A 153 -4.75 12.57 -6.40
C TYR A 153 -4.18 12.50 -7.81
N ALA A 154 -4.50 13.47 -8.68
CA ALA A 154 -3.98 13.55 -10.05
C ALA A 154 -2.47 13.70 -10.07
N CYS A 155 -1.88 14.49 -9.16
CA CYS A 155 -0.43 14.62 -9.01
C CYS A 155 0.22 13.27 -8.66
N LEU A 156 -0.29 12.57 -7.66
CA LEU A 156 0.25 11.26 -7.26
C LEU A 156 0.07 10.21 -8.34
N GLN A 157 -1.08 10.20 -9.02
CA GLN A 157 -1.34 9.32 -10.14
C GLN A 157 -0.40 9.62 -11.32
N ALA A 158 -0.12 10.89 -11.61
CA ALA A 158 0.80 11.31 -12.67
C ALA A 158 2.23 10.85 -12.39
N VAL A 159 2.71 11.03 -11.16
CA VAL A 159 4.03 10.55 -10.74
C VAL A 159 4.10 9.03 -10.83
N HIS A 160 3.09 8.31 -10.32
CA HIS A 160 3.07 6.85 -10.34
C HIS A 160 3.08 6.28 -11.76
N GLN A 161 2.24 6.80 -12.66
CA GLN A 161 2.15 6.27 -14.02
C GLN A 161 3.39 6.58 -14.86
N ASN A 162 4.03 7.73 -14.62
CA ASN A 162 5.23 8.16 -15.34
C ASN A 162 6.53 7.84 -14.57
N ARG A 163 6.45 7.05 -13.48
CA ARG A 163 7.57 6.76 -12.57
C ARG A 163 8.84 6.25 -13.26
N ASN A 164 8.69 5.45 -14.31
CA ASN A 164 9.83 4.93 -15.07
C ASN A 164 10.59 6.03 -15.83
N GLN A 165 9.87 7.04 -16.33
CA GLN A 165 10.46 8.19 -17.03
C GLN A 165 10.97 9.25 -16.03
N LEU A 166 10.33 9.33 -14.87
CA LEU A 166 10.68 10.26 -13.79
C LEU A 166 11.72 9.69 -12.82
N LYS A 167 12.18 8.46 -13.03
CA LYS A 167 13.09 7.75 -12.13
C LYS A 167 14.29 8.62 -11.75
N ASP A 168 14.97 9.21 -12.73
CA ASP A 168 16.15 10.04 -12.46
C ASP A 168 15.81 11.32 -11.70
N GLN A 169 14.59 11.86 -11.81
CA GLN A 169 14.16 13.05 -11.07
C GLN A 169 13.71 12.73 -9.65
N LEU A 170 13.09 11.57 -9.46
CA LEU A 170 12.67 11.07 -8.14
C LEU A 170 13.87 10.73 -7.24
N LEU A 171 15.05 10.55 -7.86
CA LEU A 171 16.31 10.23 -7.21
C LEU A 171 17.18 11.45 -6.92
N MET A 172 16.78 12.67 -7.30
CA MET A 172 17.59 13.87 -7.13
C MET A 172 17.13 14.70 -5.93
N SER A 173 18.06 15.41 -5.28
CA SER A 173 17.77 16.35 -4.19
C SER A 173 16.71 17.38 -4.64
N SER A 174 15.86 17.83 -3.70
CA SER A 174 14.75 18.77 -3.99
C SER A 174 15.22 20.17 -4.43
N GLU A 175 16.53 20.40 -4.44
CA GLU A 175 17.21 21.62 -4.90
C GLU A 175 16.83 22.01 -6.35
N PHE A 176 16.35 21.07 -7.15
CA PHE A 176 15.87 21.33 -8.51
C PHE A 176 14.36 21.54 -8.55
N ALA A 177 13.91 22.71 -8.05
CA ALA A 177 12.50 23.14 -7.99
C ALA A 177 11.78 23.29 -9.35
N GLY A 178 12.34 22.77 -10.44
CA GLY A 178 11.78 22.78 -11.79
C GLY A 178 11.38 21.41 -12.33
N PHE A 179 11.82 20.30 -11.71
CA PHE A 179 11.53 18.97 -12.23
C PHE A 179 10.06 18.58 -12.06
N PRO A 180 9.44 17.95 -13.08
CA PRO A 180 8.08 17.44 -13.01
C PRO A 180 7.75 16.66 -11.74
N ALA A 181 8.62 15.70 -11.34
CA ALA A 181 8.38 14.89 -10.15
C ALA A 181 8.35 15.74 -8.86
N VAL A 182 9.35 16.62 -8.69
CA VAL A 182 9.47 17.51 -7.53
C VAL A 182 8.27 18.46 -7.46
N CYS A 183 7.91 19.07 -8.59
CA CYS A 183 6.79 20.01 -8.67
C CYS A 183 5.44 19.38 -8.28
N LEU A 184 5.17 18.15 -8.77
CA LEU A 184 3.95 17.43 -8.44
C LEU A 184 3.92 17.01 -6.96
N LEU A 185 5.02 16.50 -6.42
CA LEU A 185 5.11 16.07 -5.02
C LEU A 185 5.07 17.25 -4.05
N GLU A 186 5.77 18.34 -4.34
CA GLU A 186 5.73 19.57 -3.56
C GLU A 186 4.31 20.15 -3.51
N THR A 187 3.59 20.10 -4.65
CA THR A 187 2.18 20.48 -4.67
C THR A 187 1.35 19.60 -3.72
N VAL A 188 1.55 18.28 -3.73
CA VAL A 188 0.84 17.37 -2.81
C VAL A 188 1.12 17.75 -1.36
N VAL A 189 2.39 17.99 -0.99
CA VAL A 189 2.80 18.39 0.36
C VAL A 189 2.09 19.68 0.80
N ILE A 190 1.99 20.67 -0.09
CA ILE A 190 1.28 21.92 0.21
C ILE A 190 -0.21 21.67 0.44
N LEU A 191 -0.85 20.83 -0.38
CA LEU A 191 -2.27 20.51 -0.27
C LEU A 191 -2.60 19.63 0.96
N THR A 192 -1.63 18.86 1.45
CA THR A 192 -1.77 18.00 2.64
C THR A 192 -1.17 18.61 3.92
N ASN A 193 -0.71 19.86 3.88
CA ASN A 193 -0.06 20.49 5.03
C ASN A 193 -1.04 20.62 6.22
N PRO A 194 -0.73 20.08 7.42
CA PRO A 194 -1.63 20.06 8.58
C PRO A 194 -2.09 21.43 9.04
N ASN A 195 -1.31 22.49 8.77
CA ASN A 195 -1.68 23.85 9.11
C ASN A 195 -2.80 24.43 8.25
N ARG A 196 -3.27 23.69 7.22
CA ARG A 196 -4.34 24.12 6.32
C ARG A 196 -5.68 23.44 6.66
N PRO A 197 -6.80 24.18 6.60
CA PRO A 197 -8.11 23.69 7.03
C PRO A 197 -8.63 22.46 6.26
N ARG A 198 -8.08 22.17 5.06
CA ARG A 198 -8.55 21.10 4.16
C ARG A 198 -7.66 19.85 4.14
N ALA A 199 -6.55 19.85 4.87
CA ALA A 199 -5.56 18.77 4.81
C ALA A 199 -6.17 17.42 5.20
N CYS A 200 -6.86 17.33 6.34
CA CYS A 200 -7.46 16.07 6.81
C CYS A 200 -8.50 15.50 5.81
N LYS A 201 -9.32 16.36 5.19
CA LYS A 201 -10.29 15.94 4.16
C LYS A 201 -9.61 15.41 2.90
N THR A 202 -8.47 16.01 2.53
CA THR A 202 -7.67 15.62 1.37
C THR A 202 -6.99 14.27 1.61
N ILE A 203 -6.36 14.11 2.77
CA ILE A 203 -5.67 12.87 3.16
C ILE A 203 -6.65 11.71 3.26
N ARG A 204 -7.81 11.91 3.88
CA ARG A 204 -8.87 10.88 3.92
C ARG A 204 -9.31 10.46 2.51
N TYR A 205 -9.46 11.41 1.59
CA TYR A 205 -9.81 11.11 0.20
C TYR A 205 -8.71 10.32 -0.52
N LEU A 206 -7.44 10.66 -0.30
CA LEU A 206 -6.30 9.92 -0.86
C LEU A 206 -6.21 8.49 -0.31
N SER A 207 -6.40 8.33 1.01
CA SER A 207 -6.41 7.02 1.67
C SER A 207 -7.50 6.10 1.09
N GLN A 208 -8.73 6.60 0.93
CA GLN A 208 -9.84 5.87 0.30
C GLN A 208 -9.56 5.38 -1.14
N ARG A 209 -8.58 5.98 -1.82
CA ARG A 209 -8.19 5.62 -3.20
C ARG A 209 -6.93 4.77 -3.28
N ARG A 210 -6.49 4.19 -2.17
CA ARG A 210 -5.31 3.30 -2.08
C ARG A 210 -4.03 3.98 -2.60
N VAL A 211 -3.90 5.28 -2.33
CA VAL A 211 -2.72 6.07 -2.72
C VAL A 211 -1.45 5.53 -2.07
N HIS A 212 -1.55 4.88 -0.91
CA HIS A 212 -0.45 4.18 -0.25
C HIS A 212 0.26 3.18 -1.17
N ALA A 213 -0.48 2.40 -1.95
CA ALA A 213 0.10 1.49 -2.94
C ALA A 213 0.85 2.23 -4.06
N MET A 214 0.35 3.40 -4.48
CA MET A 214 1.04 4.23 -5.48
C MET A 214 2.34 4.83 -4.92
N LEU A 215 2.29 5.37 -3.70
CA LEU A 215 3.45 5.93 -3.01
C LEU A 215 4.51 4.87 -2.79
N ARG A 216 4.12 3.70 -2.31
CA ARG A 216 4.99 2.53 -2.16
C ARG A 216 5.68 2.19 -3.48
N ASP A 217 4.94 2.06 -4.58
CA ASP A 217 5.53 1.75 -5.89
C ASP A 217 6.52 2.84 -6.36
N ILE A 218 6.27 4.12 -6.05
CA ILE A 218 7.19 5.24 -6.36
C ILE A 218 8.46 5.12 -5.53
N VAL A 219 8.34 4.88 -4.22
CA VAL A 219 9.44 4.74 -3.26
C VAL A 219 10.30 3.51 -3.59
N CYS A 220 9.65 2.36 -3.80
CA CYS A 220 10.30 1.13 -4.23
C CYS A 220 11.07 1.33 -5.54
N LEU A 221 10.48 1.99 -6.56
CA LEU A 221 11.19 2.26 -7.80
C LEU A 221 12.45 3.11 -7.55
N GLY A 222 12.39 4.15 -6.73
CA GLY A 222 13.56 4.96 -6.36
C GLY A 222 14.64 4.13 -5.65
N MET A 223 14.27 3.32 -4.66
CA MET A 223 15.23 2.52 -3.90
C MET A 223 15.85 1.37 -4.70
N PHE A 224 15.12 0.79 -5.66
CA PHE A 224 15.64 -0.25 -6.57
C PHE A 224 16.45 0.30 -7.74
N ALA A 225 16.23 1.56 -8.09
CA ALA A 225 16.74 2.15 -9.31
C ALA A 225 18.24 2.50 -9.28
N SER A 226 18.81 2.72 -8.10
CA SER A 226 20.12 3.32 -7.91
C SER A 226 20.93 2.56 -6.87
N GLN A 227 22.18 2.21 -7.21
CA GLN A 227 23.11 1.60 -6.27
C GLN A 227 23.41 2.59 -5.12
N GLY A 228 23.29 2.15 -3.87
CA GLY A 228 23.70 2.91 -2.68
C GLY A 228 22.70 3.92 -2.08
N TRP A 229 21.52 4.15 -2.70
CA TRP A 229 20.54 5.11 -2.14
C TRP A 229 19.73 4.56 -0.97
N PHE A 230 19.45 3.25 -0.99
CA PHE A 230 18.92 2.56 0.19
C PHE A 230 19.86 2.76 1.38
N ASP A 231 21.17 2.60 1.14
CA ASP A 231 22.22 2.75 2.14
C ASP A 231 22.26 4.20 2.65
N HIS A 232 22.28 5.19 1.76
CA HIS A 232 22.26 6.61 2.13
C HIS A 232 21.02 7.02 2.92
N TYR A 233 19.84 6.60 2.46
CA TYR A 233 18.56 6.95 3.10
C TYR A 233 18.43 6.29 4.47
N THR A 234 18.75 5.01 4.57
CA THR A 234 18.72 4.26 5.83
C THR A 234 19.75 4.80 6.82
N HIS A 235 20.94 5.17 6.34
CA HIS A 235 21.96 5.82 7.16
C HIS A 235 21.49 7.18 7.69
N GLN A 236 20.89 8.01 6.83
CA GLN A 236 20.33 9.29 7.28
C GLN A 236 19.23 9.07 8.33
N LEU A 237 18.33 8.12 8.13
CA LEU A 237 17.33 7.79 9.15
C LEU A 237 17.98 7.35 10.47
N ALA A 238 18.99 6.49 10.42
CA ALA A 238 19.69 6.00 11.61
C ALA A 238 20.36 7.14 12.39
N VAL A 239 21.01 8.07 11.69
CA VAL A 239 21.65 9.25 12.31
C VAL A 239 20.61 10.16 12.97
N HIS A 240 19.50 10.46 12.30
CA HIS A 240 18.51 11.41 12.81
C HIS A 240 17.60 10.81 13.90
N LEU A 241 17.25 9.52 13.82
CA LEU A 241 16.43 8.85 14.83
C LEU A 241 17.17 8.64 16.16
N ARG A 242 18.51 8.58 16.13
CA ARG A 242 19.33 8.59 17.36
C ARG A 242 19.39 9.97 18.03
N GLY A 243 19.02 11.04 17.31
CA GLY A 243 19.19 12.42 17.76
C GLY A 243 17.93 13.09 18.32
N ASP A 244 16.74 12.80 17.78
CA ASP A 244 15.50 13.48 18.19
C ASP A 244 14.24 12.64 17.90
N ALA A 245 13.40 12.42 18.92
CA ALA A 245 12.10 11.73 18.80
C ALA A 245 11.05 12.50 17.95
N ASN A 246 11.36 13.73 17.51
CA ASN A 246 10.47 14.60 16.74
C ASN A 246 10.84 14.70 15.25
N PHE A 247 11.72 13.81 14.74
CA PHE A 247 12.18 13.87 13.35
C PHE A 247 11.06 13.60 12.33
N LEU A 248 10.12 12.71 12.68
CA LEU A 248 9.00 12.39 11.79
C LEU A 248 7.89 13.43 11.97
N PRO A 249 7.33 13.96 10.86
CA PRO A 249 6.24 14.92 10.94
C PRO A 249 5.05 14.31 11.67
N ALA A 250 4.32 15.14 12.42
CA ALA A 250 3.15 14.70 13.18
C ALA A 250 2.17 13.92 12.30
N ASP A 251 1.76 12.74 12.78
CA ASP A 251 0.92 11.82 12.03
C ASP A 251 -0.44 12.45 11.70
N LEU A 252 -0.78 12.42 10.42
CA LEU A 252 -2.00 13.03 9.89
C LEU A 252 -3.21 12.09 10.02
N SER A 253 -2.98 10.81 10.30
CA SER A 253 -3.99 9.76 10.46
C SER A 253 -3.55 8.77 11.53
N ARG A 254 -4.46 8.41 12.44
CA ARG A 254 -4.22 7.38 13.46
C ARG A 254 -4.12 5.98 12.87
N ASP A 255 -4.80 5.74 11.73
CA ASP A 255 -4.84 4.44 11.06
C ASP A 255 -3.58 4.17 10.22
N PHE A 256 -2.89 5.25 9.80
CA PHE A 256 -1.67 5.20 8.99
C PHE A 256 -0.58 6.07 9.62
N PRO A 257 0.04 5.63 10.73
CA PRO A 257 1.17 6.34 11.30
C PRO A 257 2.30 6.42 10.26
N GLY A 258 2.89 7.60 10.09
CA GLY A 258 3.92 7.86 9.10
C GLY A 258 5.15 6.97 9.31
N TYR A 259 5.52 6.73 10.57
CA TYR A 259 6.60 5.81 10.92
C TYR A 259 6.28 4.35 10.54
N ALA A 260 5.03 3.89 10.72
CA ALA A 260 4.61 2.55 10.35
C ALA A 260 4.57 2.34 8.83
N CYS A 261 4.05 3.33 8.10
CA CYS A 261 4.10 3.35 6.63
C CYS A 261 5.54 3.31 6.10
N LEU A 262 6.44 4.10 6.73
CA LEU A 262 7.84 4.14 6.38
C LEU A 262 8.53 2.80 6.66
N LEU A 263 8.29 2.21 7.83
CA LEU A 263 8.77 0.89 8.21
C LEU A 263 8.34 -0.19 7.19
N GLY A 264 7.05 -0.25 6.83
CA GLY A 264 6.55 -1.19 5.82
C GLY A 264 7.28 -1.06 4.48
N ASN A 265 7.53 0.16 4.02
CA ASN A 265 8.27 0.41 2.78
C ASN A 265 9.75 0.01 2.89
N ILE A 266 10.41 0.29 4.01
CA ILE A 266 11.81 -0.07 4.25
C ILE A 266 11.96 -1.59 4.28
N LEU A 267 11.11 -2.30 5.02
CA LEU A 267 11.13 -3.76 5.15
C LEU A 267 10.93 -4.47 3.81
N GLU A 268 9.97 -4.02 2.99
CA GLU A 268 9.73 -4.61 1.67
C GLU A 268 10.94 -4.52 0.74
N VAL A 269 11.71 -3.42 0.81
CA VAL A 269 12.86 -3.20 -0.06
C VAL A 269 14.13 -3.83 0.50
N ALA A 270 14.23 -3.95 1.83
CA ALA A 270 15.42 -4.46 2.51
C ALA A 270 15.85 -5.83 2.01
N GLY A 271 14.91 -6.74 1.73
CA GLY A 271 15.24 -8.09 1.25
C GLY A 271 16.03 -8.08 -0.06
N ALA A 272 15.72 -7.18 -0.99
CA ALA A 272 16.45 -7.04 -2.24
C ALA A 272 17.70 -6.15 -2.11
N ALA A 273 17.76 -5.24 -1.13
CA ALA A 273 18.96 -4.49 -0.81
C ALA A 273 20.05 -5.38 -0.17
N LEU A 274 19.67 -6.23 0.80
CA LEU A 274 20.56 -7.16 1.49
C LEU A 274 21.04 -8.30 0.58
N SER A 275 20.30 -8.63 -0.48
CA SER A 275 20.72 -9.65 -1.48
C SER A 275 21.84 -9.17 -2.41
N ARG A 276 22.30 -7.93 -2.29
CA ARG A 276 23.31 -7.38 -3.20
C ARG A 276 24.69 -7.95 -2.87
N PRO A 277 25.51 -8.34 -3.87
CA PRO A 277 26.83 -8.96 -3.67
C PRO A 277 27.90 -8.05 -3.03
N LYS A 278 27.57 -6.78 -2.74
CA LYS A 278 28.43 -5.81 -2.03
C LYS A 278 27.63 -5.06 -0.97
N CYS A 279 26.71 -5.74 -0.28
CA CYS A 279 25.97 -5.16 0.83
C CYS A 279 26.97 -4.77 1.95
N SER A 280 26.98 -3.50 2.35
CA SER A 280 27.82 -3.01 3.44
C SER A 280 27.25 -3.45 4.80
N ILE A 281 28.11 -3.87 5.73
CA ILE A 281 27.71 -4.15 7.12
C ILE A 281 27.06 -2.92 7.78
N HIS A 282 27.53 -1.70 7.45
CA HIS A 282 26.91 -0.47 7.96
C HIS A 282 25.46 -0.31 7.51
N MET A 283 25.13 -0.71 6.27
CA MET A 283 23.75 -0.65 5.80
C MET A 283 22.86 -1.64 6.57
N ALA A 284 23.36 -2.85 6.85
CA ALA A 284 22.64 -3.81 7.67
C ALA A 284 22.44 -3.32 9.12
N ILE A 285 23.46 -2.70 9.72
CA ILE A 285 23.38 -2.04 11.03
C ILE A 285 22.32 -0.96 11.05
N ASP A 286 22.39 -0.01 10.10
CA ASP A 286 21.47 1.11 10.02
C ASP A 286 20.04 0.64 9.79
N PHE A 287 19.85 -0.34 8.89
CA PHE A 287 18.55 -0.96 8.65
C PHE A 287 17.98 -1.61 9.91
N ALA A 288 18.78 -2.42 10.61
CA ALA A 288 18.34 -3.11 11.81
C ALA A 288 17.98 -2.11 12.92
N ALA A 289 18.81 -1.07 13.12
CA ALA A 289 18.57 -0.04 14.13
C ALA A 289 17.30 0.78 13.85
N VAL A 290 17.12 1.27 12.61
CA VAL A 290 15.93 2.04 12.19
C VAL A 290 14.67 1.18 12.31
N SER A 291 14.73 -0.06 11.83
CA SER A 291 13.57 -0.96 11.84
C SER A 291 13.18 -1.37 13.26
N ALA A 292 14.16 -1.64 14.14
CA ALA A 292 13.91 -1.94 15.54
C ALA A 292 13.22 -0.77 16.25
N TYR A 293 13.72 0.45 16.04
CA TYR A 293 13.14 1.65 16.63
C TYR A 293 11.68 1.87 16.19
N MET A 294 11.40 1.74 14.88
CA MET A 294 10.04 1.92 14.36
C MET A 294 9.09 0.79 14.76
N LEU A 295 9.58 -0.45 14.88
CA LEU A 295 8.79 -1.59 15.35
C LEU A 295 8.38 -1.44 16.82
N ASP A 296 9.26 -0.92 17.66
CA ASP A 296 9.00 -0.68 19.09
C ASP A 296 7.95 0.43 19.30
N ALA A 297 7.89 1.38 18.37
CA ALA A 297 6.92 2.46 18.37
C ALA A 297 5.53 2.06 17.84
N LEU A 298 5.36 0.85 17.29
CA LEU A 298 4.07 0.43 16.71
C LEU A 298 2.97 0.32 17.77
N PRO A 299 1.71 0.65 17.42
CA PRO A 299 0.57 0.28 18.25
C PRO A 299 0.48 -1.24 18.37
N PRO A 300 -0.07 -1.77 19.48
CA PRO A 300 -0.25 -3.21 19.64
C PRO A 300 -1.08 -3.78 18.47
N LEU A 301 -0.46 -4.70 17.73
CA LEU A 301 -1.06 -5.34 16.55
C LEU A 301 -2.26 -6.20 16.96
N LYS A 302 -3.33 -6.22 16.14
CA LYS A 302 -4.58 -6.93 16.48
C LYS A 302 -4.39 -8.44 16.60
N SER A 303 -3.35 -9.00 15.98
CA SER A 303 -3.00 -10.41 16.16
C SER A 303 -2.44 -10.73 17.55
N PHE A 304 -2.11 -9.71 18.35
CA PHE A 304 -1.50 -9.84 19.67
C PHE A 304 -2.56 -9.69 20.78
N ASN A 305 -3.58 -10.54 20.79
CA ASN A 305 -4.31 -10.78 22.04
C ASN A 305 -3.42 -11.66 22.92
N ARG A 306 -2.63 -11.01 23.76
CA ARG A 306 -1.87 -11.63 24.84
C ARG A 306 -2.84 -12.53 25.61
N GLY A 307 -2.57 -13.83 25.56
CA GLY A 307 -3.37 -14.85 26.24
C GLY A 307 -3.72 -14.41 27.65
N SER A 308 -5.01 -14.53 27.96
CA SER A 308 -5.60 -14.46 29.28
C SER A 308 -4.60 -14.90 30.36
N LYS A 309 -4.12 -13.93 31.15
CA LYS A 309 -3.72 -14.25 32.52
C LYS A 309 -5.00 -14.63 33.23
N GLU A 310 -5.22 -15.93 33.35
CA GLU A 310 -6.07 -16.50 34.40
C GLU A 310 -5.44 -16.09 35.73
N SER A 311 -5.87 -14.96 36.28
CA SER A 311 -5.85 -14.75 37.71
C SER A 311 -7.28 -14.93 38.18
N GLU A 312 -7.54 -16.13 38.71
CA GLU A 312 -8.65 -16.37 39.62
C GLU A 312 -8.51 -15.39 40.78
N ASP A 313 -9.29 -14.31 40.75
CA ASP A 313 -9.80 -13.69 41.97
C ASP A 313 -11.01 -12.83 41.55
N GLU A 314 -12.17 -13.21 42.08
CA GLU A 314 -13.40 -12.44 42.03
C GLU A 314 -13.11 -11.01 42.49
N MET A 315 -13.64 -10.02 41.75
CA MET A 315 -14.34 -8.85 42.28
C MET A 315 -14.90 -8.06 41.10
N ALA A 316 -16.23 -7.91 41.09
CA ALA A 316 -16.97 -7.09 40.12
C ALA A 316 -16.53 -5.63 40.21
N ILE A 317 -16.08 -5.05 39.09
CA ILE A 317 -15.88 -3.61 38.93
C ILE A 317 -16.42 -3.20 37.56
N ASP A 318 -17.11 -2.07 37.58
CA ASP A 318 -17.99 -1.44 36.59
C ASP A 318 -17.51 -1.44 35.12
N GLU A 319 -18.49 -1.24 34.23
CA GLU A 319 -18.35 -0.88 32.81
C GLU A 319 -17.50 0.40 32.65
N GLU A 320 -16.18 0.26 32.80
CA GLU A 320 -15.20 1.32 32.63
C GLU A 320 -14.59 1.22 31.23
N TYR A 321 -14.96 2.17 30.37
CA TYR A 321 -14.18 2.66 29.23
C TYR A 321 -13.34 1.59 28.48
N ILE A 322 -13.93 0.93 27.48
CA ILE A 322 -13.13 0.38 26.38
C ILE A 322 -12.53 1.60 25.66
N VAL A 323 -11.35 2.03 26.10
CA VAL A 323 -10.48 2.90 25.32
C VAL A 323 -10.23 2.12 24.04
N GLU A 324 -10.83 2.54 22.92
CA GLU A 324 -10.45 2.06 21.60
C GLU A 324 -8.95 2.31 21.46
N LEU A 325 -8.15 1.27 21.70
CA LEU A 325 -6.71 1.28 21.48
C LEU A 325 -6.48 1.75 20.04
N PRO A 326 -5.51 2.65 19.80
CA PRO A 326 -5.24 3.15 18.46
C PRO A 326 -4.92 1.98 17.54
N ALA A 327 -5.87 1.64 16.68
CA ALA A 327 -5.80 0.49 15.81
C ALA A 327 -5.24 0.94 14.46
N MET A 328 -4.07 0.41 14.10
CA MET A 328 -3.50 0.56 12.77
C MET A 328 -4.39 -0.14 11.72
N ASP A 329 -4.35 0.35 10.49
CA ASP A 329 -5.05 -0.27 9.36
C ASP A 329 -4.59 -1.71 9.14
N ALA A 330 -5.55 -2.60 8.85
CA ALA A 330 -5.28 -4.04 8.73
C ALA A 330 -4.39 -4.39 7.53
N ASP A 331 -4.46 -3.62 6.43
CA ASP A 331 -3.61 -3.85 5.27
C ASP A 331 -2.16 -3.46 5.58
N LEU A 332 -1.95 -2.39 6.38
CA LEU A 332 -0.62 -1.96 6.83
C LEU A 332 0.00 -2.93 7.85
N GLU A 333 -0.79 -3.42 8.81
CA GLU A 333 -0.38 -4.49 9.74
C GLU A 333 0.05 -5.75 8.98
N GLN A 334 -0.74 -6.15 7.99
CA GLN A 334 -0.43 -7.30 7.14
C GLN A 334 0.83 -7.05 6.30
N GLN A 335 1.02 -5.84 5.74
CA GLN A 335 2.21 -5.47 4.98
C GLN A 335 3.50 -5.61 5.80
N ILE A 336 3.53 -5.04 7.01
CA ILE A 336 4.69 -5.12 7.90
C ILE A 336 4.98 -6.57 8.28
N THR A 337 3.93 -7.33 8.61
CA THR A 337 4.04 -8.73 9.00
C THR A 337 4.56 -9.62 7.86
N ASP A 338 4.08 -9.42 6.63
CA ASP A 338 4.49 -10.22 5.47
C ASP A 338 5.91 -9.87 4.99
N ALA A 339 6.33 -8.62 5.17
CA ALA A 339 7.67 -8.18 4.84
C ALA A 339 8.74 -8.78 5.77
N ILE A 340 8.40 -8.98 7.05
CA ILE A 340 9.26 -9.68 8.03
C ILE A 340 9.09 -11.19 7.87
N ASN A 341 9.70 -11.71 6.81
CA ASN A 341 9.70 -13.14 6.51
C ASN A 341 11.08 -13.78 6.75
N SER A 342 11.12 -15.11 6.67
CA SER A 342 12.33 -15.90 6.87
C SER A 342 13.48 -15.52 5.93
N ASP A 343 13.17 -15.12 4.70
CA ASP A 343 14.14 -14.73 3.68
C ASP A 343 14.84 -13.41 4.04
N LEU A 344 14.10 -12.41 4.53
CA LEU A 344 14.67 -11.15 5.02
C LEU A 344 15.61 -11.40 6.21
N LEU A 345 15.15 -12.19 7.19
CA LEU A 345 15.94 -12.51 8.38
C LEU A 345 17.23 -13.26 8.02
N ALA A 346 17.14 -14.27 7.15
CA ALA A 346 18.29 -15.03 6.71
C ALA A 346 19.33 -14.15 5.99
N LYS A 347 18.87 -13.22 5.13
CA LYS A 347 19.77 -12.29 4.44
C LYS A 347 20.47 -11.33 5.40
N LEU A 348 19.75 -10.82 6.40
CA LEU A 348 20.33 -9.93 7.40
C LEU A 348 21.42 -10.62 8.23
N VAL A 349 21.15 -11.86 8.67
CA VAL A 349 22.11 -12.68 9.40
C VAL A 349 23.33 -13.03 8.54
N ASN A 350 23.12 -13.38 7.27
CA ASN A 350 24.21 -13.73 6.36
C ASN A 350 25.14 -12.54 6.10
N VAL A 351 24.63 -11.31 5.96
CA VAL A 351 25.48 -10.12 5.74
C VAL A 351 26.44 -9.87 6.90
N VAL A 352 25.99 -10.06 8.15
CA VAL A 352 26.85 -9.92 9.33
C VAL A 352 27.74 -11.15 9.53
N GLY A 353 27.23 -12.34 9.25
CA GLY A 353 28.03 -13.58 9.27
C GLY A 353 29.20 -13.54 8.29
N ASP A 354 28.97 -13.08 7.06
CA ASP A 354 30.01 -12.93 6.04
C ASP A 354 31.07 -11.88 6.45
N SER A 355 30.67 -10.80 7.14
CA SER A 355 31.62 -9.82 7.70
C SER A 355 32.51 -10.45 8.77
N LEU A 356 31.91 -11.18 9.73
CA LEU A 356 32.62 -11.88 10.80
C LEU A 356 33.62 -12.92 10.27
N LEU A 357 33.22 -13.68 9.25
CA LEU A 357 34.08 -14.69 8.61
C LEU A 357 35.24 -14.06 7.84
N ASN A 358 35.01 -12.90 7.20
CA ASN A 358 36.05 -12.20 6.46
C ASN A 358 37.02 -11.39 7.36
N GLY A 359 36.56 -10.88 8.52
CA GLY A 359 37.39 -10.19 9.51
C GLY A 359 38.27 -11.13 10.34
N SER A 360 37.96 -12.43 10.37
CA SER A 360 38.64 -13.45 11.18
C SER A 360 40.11 -13.73 10.78
N HIS A 361 40.60 -13.24 9.64
CA HIS A 361 42.00 -13.42 9.24
C HIS A 361 43.04 -12.67 10.10
N GLY A 362 42.62 -11.92 11.13
CA GLY A 362 43.51 -11.15 12.01
C GLY A 362 43.23 -11.20 13.52
N GLY A 363 42.30 -12.02 14.02
CA GLY A 363 42.09 -12.24 15.46
C GLY A 363 41.49 -11.09 16.29
N GLU A 364 41.34 -9.88 15.74
CA GLU A 364 40.60 -8.77 16.37
C GLU A 364 39.24 -8.58 15.69
N LEU A 365 38.15 -8.72 16.47
CA LEU A 365 36.82 -8.32 16.03
C LEU A 365 36.79 -6.79 15.90
N HIS A 366 36.36 -6.29 14.74
CA HIS A 366 36.19 -4.85 14.58
C HIS A 366 34.96 -4.38 15.38
N ASN A 367 35.03 -3.17 15.94
CA ASN A 367 33.93 -2.55 16.69
C ASN A 367 32.61 -2.52 15.87
N GLU A 368 32.74 -2.49 14.55
CA GLU A 368 31.64 -2.55 13.58
C GLU A 368 30.92 -3.91 13.59
N ASP A 369 31.64 -5.02 13.73
CA ASP A 369 31.04 -6.36 13.80
C ASP A 369 30.25 -6.54 15.10
N VAL A 370 30.77 -6.02 16.22
CA VAL A 370 30.08 -6.02 17.52
C VAL A 370 28.81 -5.16 17.46
N SER A 371 28.89 -3.96 16.85
CA SER A 371 27.71 -3.12 16.60
C SER A 371 26.72 -3.78 15.63
N GLY A 372 27.21 -4.56 14.66
CA GLY A 372 26.45 -5.41 13.74
C GLY A 372 25.56 -6.40 14.47
N VAL A 373 26.21 -7.24 15.30
CA VAL A 373 25.51 -8.25 16.11
C VAL A 373 24.51 -7.58 17.06
N GLY A 374 24.90 -6.51 17.75
CA GLY A 374 24.03 -5.79 18.67
C GLY A 374 22.76 -5.23 18.00
N ALA A 375 22.91 -4.58 16.84
CA ALA A 375 21.78 -4.00 16.11
C ALA A 375 20.80 -5.06 15.58
N ILE A 376 21.32 -6.18 15.06
CA ILE A 376 20.48 -7.29 14.60
C ILE A 376 19.77 -7.96 15.77
N CYS A 377 20.45 -8.22 16.89
CA CYS A 377 19.84 -8.79 18.08
C CYS A 377 18.72 -7.91 18.62
N ALA A 378 18.92 -6.59 18.65
CA ALA A 378 17.88 -5.63 19.02
C ALA A 378 16.67 -5.72 18.07
N PHE A 379 16.91 -5.72 16.75
CA PHE A 379 15.85 -5.87 15.75
C PHE A 379 15.07 -7.18 15.89
N LEU A 380 15.76 -8.31 16.04
CA LEU A 380 15.12 -9.61 16.24
C LEU A 380 14.31 -9.63 17.53
N HIS A 381 14.88 -9.16 18.64
CA HIS A 381 14.19 -9.09 19.93
C HIS A 381 12.91 -8.24 19.85
N THR A 382 12.98 -7.04 19.28
CA THR A 382 11.79 -6.20 19.08
C THR A 382 10.78 -6.89 18.15
N THR A 383 11.25 -7.50 17.07
CA THR A 383 10.39 -8.26 16.14
C THR A 383 9.61 -9.37 16.85
N PHE A 384 10.27 -10.16 17.71
CA PHE A 384 9.62 -11.23 18.47
C PHE A 384 8.65 -10.73 19.55
N ASN A 385 8.90 -9.54 20.09
CA ASN A 385 8.00 -8.94 21.07
C ASN A 385 6.78 -8.29 20.41
N THR A 386 6.91 -7.86 19.15
CA THR A 386 5.84 -7.18 18.41
C THR A 386 5.00 -8.14 17.54
N LEU A 387 5.59 -9.21 16.98
CA LEU A 387 4.93 -10.13 16.04
C LEU A 387 4.77 -11.56 16.61
N PRO A 388 3.73 -12.32 16.19
CA PRO A 388 3.48 -13.68 16.67
C PRO A 388 4.62 -14.64 16.28
N VAL A 389 5.16 -15.32 17.29
CA VAL A 389 6.31 -16.23 17.20
C VAL A 389 6.06 -17.38 16.22
N GLU A 390 4.79 -17.79 16.05
CA GLU A 390 4.37 -18.87 15.16
C GLU A 390 4.67 -18.59 13.68
N ARG A 391 4.78 -17.30 13.29
CA ARG A 391 5.14 -16.91 11.91
C ARG A 391 6.64 -16.80 11.69
N ILE A 392 7.42 -16.57 12.74
CA ILE A 392 8.87 -16.29 12.65
C ILE A 392 9.69 -17.57 12.87
N MET A 393 9.28 -18.43 13.80
CA MET A 393 10.00 -19.66 14.14
C MET A 393 10.28 -20.62 12.97
N PRO A 394 9.38 -20.81 11.98
CA PRO A 394 9.66 -21.67 10.83
C PRO A 394 10.86 -21.19 9.99
N GLY A 395 11.16 -19.88 10.01
CA GLY A 395 12.28 -19.28 9.30
C GLY A 395 13.63 -19.47 9.98
N LEU A 396 13.66 -19.34 11.30
CA LEU A 396 14.88 -19.44 12.10
C LEU A 396 15.27 -20.87 12.44
N ALA A 397 14.30 -21.78 12.53
CA ALA A 397 14.56 -23.21 12.73
C ALA A 397 15.39 -23.85 11.59
N LEU A 398 15.44 -23.22 10.41
CA LEU A 398 16.27 -23.62 9.27
C LEU A 398 17.73 -23.11 9.33
N GLN A 399 18.07 -22.23 10.28
CA GLN A 399 19.41 -21.63 10.43
C GLN A 399 19.96 -21.78 11.86
N ASN A 400 19.73 -22.95 12.48
CA ASN A 400 20.23 -23.31 13.82
C ASN A 400 21.76 -23.17 14.02
N HIS A 401 22.55 -22.91 12.98
CA HIS A 401 23.99 -22.64 13.12
C HIS A 401 24.35 -21.16 13.35
N ALA A 402 23.54 -20.20 12.88
CA ALA A 402 23.87 -18.77 13.03
C ALA A 402 23.30 -18.17 14.33
N CYS A 403 22.11 -18.61 14.77
CA CYS A 403 21.53 -18.19 16.05
C CYS A 403 22.31 -18.73 17.26
N SER A 404 22.92 -19.93 17.16
CA SER A 404 23.76 -20.47 18.24
C SER A 404 24.99 -19.58 18.49
N TYR A 405 25.59 -19.05 17.43
CA TYR A 405 26.72 -18.11 17.55
C TYR A 405 26.29 -16.73 18.05
N ALA A 406 25.13 -16.21 17.63
CA ALA A 406 24.62 -14.93 18.13
C ALA A 406 24.22 -14.99 19.62
N LEU A 407 23.67 -16.12 20.09
CA LEU A 407 23.37 -16.37 21.51
C LEU A 407 24.65 -16.56 22.34
N GLU A 408 25.65 -17.29 21.83
CA GLU A 408 26.96 -17.41 22.50
C GLU A 408 27.68 -16.06 22.61
N VAL A 409 27.53 -15.16 21.62
CA VAL A 409 28.06 -13.79 21.69
C VAL A 409 27.24 -12.92 22.65
N TYR A 410 25.93 -13.12 22.76
CA TYR A 410 25.06 -12.41 23.71
C TYR A 410 25.33 -12.81 25.17
N GLU A 411 25.69 -14.07 25.43
CA GLU A 411 26.12 -14.54 26.76
C GLU A 411 27.57 -14.13 27.11
N ALA A 412 28.35 -13.67 26.12
CA ALA A 412 29.75 -13.28 26.29
C ALA A 412 29.98 -11.77 26.46
N VAL A 413 28.95 -10.94 26.34
CA VAL A 413 29.04 -9.48 26.60
C VAL A 413 28.49 -9.20 28.01
N PRO A 414 29.28 -8.61 28.93
CA PRO A 414 28.88 -8.36 30.32
C PRO A 414 27.82 -7.28 30.49
#